data_AF-A0A644TUD4-F1
#
_entry.id   AF-A0A644TUD4-F1
#
_cell.length_a   1.000
_cell.length_b   1.000
_cell.length_c   1.000
_cell.angle_alpha   90.00
_cell.angle_beta   90.00
_cell.angle_gamma   90.00
#
_symmetry.space_group_name_H-M   'P 1'
#
loop_
_entity.id
_entity.type
_entity.pdbx_description
1 polymer ?
#
loop_
_entity_poly.entity_id
_entity_poly.type
_entity_poly.pdbx_seq_one_letter_code
_entity_poly.pdbx_strand_id
1 'polypeptide(L)'
;MDSQIITPKYLPLCITEDIDVEIISLIVKRILNYLFNKKLSASEWKKLRQFDCTVVNSNGVPENYHFSFKDICLHLKQNRKFNRAVFKFPQFFCYWIDNEMTLSTNIYCPTGNGEESISFVFNTSLGNDFPIKPCIDREGAAFASMQYTILTEILRSRHYLVEHSDELLQPGGVWLSTLISYFNSCVSIVEITLIQLYYKAKYDGPSKNWVFDEERLGSTICRKFEDKLHWIGQITGKPLDDAKDEMESFNVVKNIRNHLNHFDPPLFAYTIEDVASWLSLVNDIGMLLFKIRSKMDICINDQIVELMLLPKVNFVPNHPDTIRYPQKPNVGYQSCHFIHR
;
A
#
# COMPACT_ATOMS: atom_id res chain seq x y z
N MET A 1 21.02 37.47 29.12
CA MET A 1 20.52 36.81 27.90
C MET A 1 21.02 35.40 27.98
N ASP A 2 20.21 34.52 28.58
CA ASP A 2 20.56 33.13 28.74
C ASP A 2 20.50 32.47 27.37
N SER A 3 21.66 32.07 26.87
CA SER A 3 21.77 31.22 25.70
C SER A 3 21.10 29.88 26.03
N GLN A 4 19.88 29.67 25.55
CA GLN A 4 19.25 28.36 25.57
C GLN A 4 20.17 27.40 24.81
N ILE A 5 20.84 26.52 25.55
CA ILE A 5 21.56 25.39 24.98
C ILE A 5 20.48 24.50 24.35
N ILE A 6 20.36 24.57 23.03
CA ILE A 6 19.50 23.66 22.26
C ILE A 6 20.21 22.30 22.30
N THR A 7 19.83 21.46 23.25
CA THR A 7 20.27 20.07 23.25
C THR A 7 19.68 19.39 22.01
N PRO A 8 20.49 18.77 21.13
CA PRO A 8 19.97 18.10 19.95
C PRO A 8 18.98 17.01 20.36
N LYS A 9 17.81 16.99 19.70
CA LYS A 9 16.74 16.03 19.92
C LYS A 9 17.25 14.63 19.53
N TYR A 10 17.12 13.66 20.43
CA TYR A 10 17.47 12.26 20.12
C TYR A 10 16.39 11.65 19.22
N LEU A 11 16.78 11.22 18.02
CA LEU A 11 15.92 10.53 17.05
C LEU A 11 16.29 9.04 17.00
N PRO A 12 15.52 8.16 17.65
CA PRO A 12 15.85 6.74 17.78
C PRO A 12 15.63 5.92 16.51
N LEU A 13 14.93 6.45 15.51
CA LEU A 13 14.70 5.78 14.22
C LEU A 13 15.38 6.55 13.09
N CYS A 14 16.05 5.84 12.19
CA CYS A 14 16.60 6.40 10.95
C CYS A 14 16.29 5.52 9.75
N ILE A 15 16.40 6.07 8.55
CA ILE A 15 16.23 5.34 7.30
C ILE A 15 17.57 4.87 6.74
N THR A 16 17.60 3.67 6.14
CA THR A 16 18.76 3.20 5.39
C THR A 16 18.74 3.68 3.96
N GLU A 17 19.92 4.01 3.42
CA GLU A 17 20.05 4.36 2.01
C GLU A 17 20.04 3.13 1.09
N ASP A 18 20.18 1.93 1.65
CA ASP A 18 20.14 0.70 0.90
C ASP A 18 18.79 0.51 0.19
N ILE A 19 18.88 -0.06 -1.00
CA ILE A 19 17.74 -0.38 -1.85
C ILE A 19 18.00 -1.68 -2.57
N ASP A 20 17.01 -2.54 -2.57
CA ASP A 20 17.10 -3.84 -3.22
C ASP A 20 17.05 -3.66 -4.74
N VAL A 21 18.17 -3.95 -5.39
CA VAL A 21 18.33 -3.84 -6.85
C VAL A 21 17.49 -4.88 -7.58
N GLU A 22 17.21 -6.02 -6.96
CA GLU A 22 16.36 -7.07 -7.52
C GLU A 22 14.90 -6.60 -7.57
N ILE A 23 14.41 -5.95 -6.50
CA ILE A 23 13.09 -5.33 -6.47
C ILE A 23 12.97 -4.26 -7.57
N ILE A 24 13.96 -3.38 -7.72
CA ILE A 24 13.99 -2.39 -8.81
C ILE A 24 13.89 -3.11 -10.17
N SER A 25 14.71 -4.14 -10.39
CA SER A 25 14.71 -4.88 -11.66
C SER A 25 13.37 -5.56 -11.94
N LEU A 26 12.68 -6.04 -10.91
CA LEU A 26 11.34 -6.63 -10.99
C LEU A 26 10.27 -5.61 -11.37
N ILE A 27 10.29 -4.44 -10.72
CA ILE A 27 9.36 -3.33 -11.00
C ILE A 27 9.52 -2.87 -12.45
N VAL A 28 10.75 -2.58 -12.89
CA VAL A 28 11.02 -2.13 -14.26
C VAL A 28 10.57 -3.18 -15.28
N LYS A 29 10.88 -4.47 -15.04
CA LYS A 29 10.39 -5.57 -15.89
C LYS A 29 8.86 -5.53 -16.01
N ARG A 30 8.12 -5.36 -14.90
CA ARG A 30 6.66 -5.33 -14.93
C ARG A 30 6.13 -4.14 -15.73
N ILE A 31 6.67 -2.95 -15.47
CA ILE A 31 6.29 -1.71 -16.17
C ILE A 31 6.45 -1.88 -17.69
N LEU A 32 7.63 -2.36 -18.13
CA LEU A 32 7.92 -2.52 -19.55
C LEU A 32 7.11 -3.62 -20.21
N ASN A 33 6.93 -4.76 -19.55
CA ASN A 33 6.08 -5.84 -20.08
C ASN A 33 4.63 -5.39 -20.24
N TYR A 34 4.12 -4.57 -19.31
CA TYR A 34 2.79 -3.99 -19.42
C TYR A 34 2.70 -2.98 -20.57
N LEU A 35 3.62 -2.01 -20.64
CA LEU A 35 3.64 -0.97 -21.68
C LEU A 35 3.71 -1.54 -23.10
N PHE A 36 4.64 -2.46 -23.32
CA PHE A 36 4.94 -2.99 -24.65
C PHE A 36 4.14 -4.25 -24.97
N ASN A 37 3.27 -4.70 -24.06
CA ASN A 37 2.54 -5.97 -24.16
C ASN A 37 3.47 -7.14 -24.50
N LYS A 38 4.60 -7.23 -23.79
CA LYS A 38 5.64 -8.26 -23.97
C LYS A 38 5.76 -9.11 -22.71
N LYS A 39 6.36 -10.31 -22.85
CA LYS A 39 6.68 -11.21 -21.73
C LYS A 39 8.19 -11.48 -21.67
N LEU A 40 8.98 -10.41 -21.61
CA LEU A 40 10.43 -10.52 -21.52
C LEU A 40 10.89 -10.60 -20.06
N SER A 41 11.99 -11.29 -19.84
CA SER A 41 12.78 -11.28 -18.61
C SER A 41 13.56 -9.97 -18.47
N ALA A 42 14.03 -9.68 -17.25
CA ALA A 42 14.85 -8.49 -17.01
C ALA A 42 16.17 -8.53 -17.79
N SER A 43 16.77 -9.70 -17.99
CA SER A 43 18.00 -9.86 -18.77
C SER A 43 17.77 -9.60 -20.27
N GLU A 44 16.64 -10.03 -20.82
CA GLU A 44 16.23 -9.70 -22.19
C GLU A 44 16.01 -8.21 -22.37
N TRP A 45 15.32 -7.54 -21.43
CA TRP A 45 15.17 -6.08 -21.46
C TRP A 45 16.52 -5.34 -21.40
N LYS A 46 17.45 -5.79 -20.56
CA LYS A 46 18.81 -5.23 -20.49
C LYS A 46 19.58 -5.37 -21.82
N LYS A 47 19.33 -6.44 -22.59
CA LYS A 47 19.97 -6.67 -23.90
C LYS A 47 19.45 -5.74 -25.01
N LEU A 48 18.21 -5.27 -24.92
CA LEU A 48 17.61 -4.40 -25.94
C LEU A 48 18.27 -3.01 -26.03
N ARG A 49 19.09 -2.62 -25.03
CA ARG A 49 19.82 -1.34 -24.89
C ARG A 49 18.93 -0.09 -24.86
N GLN A 50 18.08 0.13 -25.84
CA GLN A 50 17.10 1.22 -25.90
C GLN A 50 15.78 0.71 -26.47
N PHE A 51 14.70 1.39 -26.11
CA PHE A 51 13.37 1.15 -26.65
C PHE A 51 12.63 2.48 -26.82
N ASP A 52 11.77 2.51 -27.83
CA ASP A 52 11.06 3.70 -28.25
C ASP A 52 9.67 3.72 -27.63
N CYS A 53 9.28 4.83 -27.01
CA CYS A 53 7.88 5.12 -26.73
C CYS A 53 7.45 6.31 -27.56
N THR A 54 6.41 6.09 -28.36
CA THR A 54 5.74 7.12 -29.11
C THR A 54 4.56 7.63 -28.28
N VAL A 55 4.56 8.93 -28.00
CA VAL A 55 3.50 9.61 -27.25
C VAL A 55 2.92 10.70 -28.14
N VAL A 56 1.59 10.80 -28.20
CA VAL A 56 0.93 11.88 -28.92
C VAL A 56 0.91 13.11 -28.00
N ASN A 57 1.54 14.20 -28.44
CA ASN A 57 1.55 15.45 -27.67
C ASN A 57 0.19 16.17 -27.72
N SER A 58 0.06 17.27 -26.99
CA SER A 58 -1.19 18.06 -26.93
C SER A 58 -1.67 18.59 -28.29
N ASN A 59 -0.78 18.64 -29.29
CA ASN A 59 -1.08 19.11 -30.64
C ASN A 59 -1.41 17.94 -31.60
N GLY A 60 -1.53 16.71 -31.09
CA GLY A 60 -1.80 15.53 -31.91
C GLY A 60 -0.57 14.99 -32.65
N VAL A 61 0.63 15.51 -32.39
CA VAL A 61 1.86 15.10 -33.07
C VAL A 61 2.54 13.98 -32.27
N PRO A 62 2.91 12.85 -32.90
CA PRO A 62 3.70 11.80 -32.26
C PRO A 62 5.12 12.29 -31.94
N GLU A 63 5.53 12.19 -30.69
CA GLU A 63 6.89 12.40 -30.21
C GLU A 63 7.49 11.06 -29.78
N ASN A 64 8.71 10.77 -30.24
CA ASN A 64 9.43 9.57 -29.87
C ASN A 64 10.41 9.86 -28.75
N TYR A 65 10.33 9.07 -27.69
CA TYR A 65 11.23 9.13 -26.55
C TYR A 65 12.05 7.84 -26.49
N HIS A 66 13.34 7.97 -26.23
CA HIS A 66 14.29 6.86 -26.13
C HIS A 66 14.77 6.72 -24.70
N PHE A 67 14.64 5.52 -24.14
CA PHE A 67 15.10 5.22 -22.79
C PHE A 67 15.52 3.74 -22.74
N SER A 68 16.33 3.43 -21.74
CA SER A 68 16.83 2.09 -21.48
C SER A 68 16.25 1.54 -20.19
N PHE A 69 16.39 0.22 -20.01
CA PHE A 69 16.09 -0.44 -18.74
C PHE A 69 16.87 0.21 -17.58
N LYS A 70 18.12 0.60 -17.85
CA LYS A 70 19.03 1.21 -16.87
C LYS A 70 18.56 2.60 -16.43
N ASP A 71 17.99 3.39 -17.34
CA ASP A 71 17.52 4.75 -17.02
C ASP A 71 16.36 4.70 -16.03
N ILE A 72 15.43 3.78 -16.23
CA ILE A 72 14.31 3.57 -15.31
C ILE A 72 14.80 3.04 -13.96
N CYS A 73 15.73 2.08 -13.96
CA CYS A 73 16.34 1.59 -12.72
C CYS A 73 17.04 2.70 -11.94
N LEU A 74 17.78 3.58 -12.63
CA LEU A 74 18.47 4.70 -12.00
C LEU A 74 17.48 5.70 -11.40
N HIS A 75 16.41 6.02 -12.13
CA HIS A 75 15.34 6.89 -11.64
C HIS A 75 14.69 6.33 -10.37
N LEU A 76 14.33 5.03 -10.36
CA LEU A 76 13.77 4.38 -9.18
C LEU A 76 14.76 4.35 -8.01
N LYS A 77 16.04 4.10 -8.27
CA LYS A 77 17.09 4.11 -7.24
C LYS A 77 17.24 5.48 -6.57
N GLN A 78 17.19 6.55 -7.36
CA GLN A 78 17.39 7.92 -6.88
C GLN A 78 16.15 8.50 -6.20
N ASN A 79 14.96 8.20 -6.73
CA ASN A 79 13.73 8.86 -6.30
C ASN A 79 12.86 8.00 -5.38
N ARG A 80 13.09 6.68 -5.33
CA ARG A 80 12.26 5.69 -4.62
C ARG A 80 10.77 5.72 -4.97
N LYS A 81 10.43 6.36 -6.09
CA LYS A 81 9.09 6.47 -6.65
C LYS A 81 9.17 6.44 -8.15
N PHE A 82 8.14 5.88 -8.78
CA PHE A 82 8.02 5.92 -10.22
C PHE A 82 7.36 7.23 -10.65
N ASN A 83 8.09 8.07 -11.39
CA ASN A 83 7.51 9.28 -11.98
C ASN A 83 7.35 9.07 -13.49
N ARG A 84 6.17 8.64 -13.89
CA ARG A 84 5.82 8.38 -15.29
C ARG A 84 6.04 9.58 -16.22
N ALA A 85 5.89 10.80 -15.71
CA ALA A 85 6.01 12.02 -16.51
C ALA A 85 7.45 12.25 -16.99
N VAL A 86 8.45 11.77 -16.25
CA VAL A 86 9.87 11.82 -16.65
C VAL A 86 10.11 11.01 -17.92
N PHE A 87 9.43 9.87 -18.04
CA PHE A 87 9.56 8.96 -19.19
C PHE A 87 8.43 9.14 -20.22
N LYS A 88 7.52 10.09 -20.01
CA LYS A 88 6.33 10.34 -20.83
C LYS A 88 5.42 9.11 -20.99
N PHE A 89 5.45 8.19 -20.03
CA PHE A 89 4.59 7.01 -20.09
C PHE A 89 3.12 7.38 -19.87
N PRO A 90 2.19 6.63 -20.49
CA PRO A 90 0.79 6.73 -20.14
C PRO A 90 0.59 6.40 -18.65
N GLN A 91 -0.56 6.82 -18.11
CA GLN A 91 -0.88 6.54 -16.72
C GLN A 91 -1.00 5.03 -16.49
N PHE A 92 -0.21 4.50 -15.55
CA PHE A 92 -0.39 3.16 -15.02
C PHE A 92 -1.47 3.18 -13.96
N PHE A 93 -2.71 3.04 -14.41
CA PHE A 93 -3.83 2.91 -13.50
C PHE A 93 -4.78 1.84 -14.01
N CYS A 94 -5.35 1.14 -13.06
CA CYS A 94 -6.48 0.27 -13.29
C CYS A 94 -7.72 0.95 -12.75
N TYR A 95 -8.58 1.38 -13.67
CA TYR A 95 -9.74 2.20 -13.35
C TYR A 95 -10.61 1.62 -12.23
N TRP A 96 -10.78 0.31 -12.13
CA TRP A 96 -11.68 -0.23 -11.10
C TRP A 96 -11.08 -0.35 -9.70
N ILE A 97 -9.76 -0.35 -9.60
CA ILE A 97 -9.07 -0.52 -8.31
C ILE A 97 -8.42 0.80 -7.84
N ASP A 98 -7.85 1.56 -8.77
CA ASP A 98 -7.07 2.78 -8.48
C ASP A 98 -7.86 4.07 -8.66
N ASN A 99 -9.03 4.04 -9.30
CA ASN A 99 -9.82 5.25 -9.50
C ASN A 99 -10.41 5.71 -8.17
N GLU A 100 -9.99 6.89 -7.75
CA GLU A 100 -10.60 7.62 -6.66
C GLU A 100 -11.63 8.58 -7.24
N MET A 101 -12.91 8.25 -7.07
CA MET A 101 -13.98 9.23 -7.27
C MET A 101 -14.39 9.73 -5.89
N THR A 102 -14.00 10.97 -5.60
CA THR A 102 -14.29 11.67 -4.36
C THR A 102 -15.06 12.95 -4.68
N LEU A 103 -16.09 13.25 -3.90
CA LEU A 103 -16.81 14.53 -3.90
C LEU A 103 -16.89 14.97 -2.46
N SER A 104 -16.54 16.21 -2.23
CA SER A 104 -16.79 16.93 -1.00
C SER A 104 -17.72 18.09 -1.32
N THR A 105 -18.78 18.25 -0.53
CA THR A 105 -19.64 19.43 -0.58
C THR A 105 -19.75 20.01 0.82
N ASN A 106 -19.79 21.33 0.92
CA ASN A 106 -20.09 22.08 2.13
C ASN A 106 -21.44 22.81 2.00
N ILE A 107 -22.31 22.31 1.12
CA ILE A 107 -23.58 22.93 0.78
C ILE A 107 -24.68 21.89 0.92
N TYR A 108 -25.70 22.24 1.69
CA TYR A 108 -27.03 21.67 1.60
C TYR A 108 -27.90 22.54 0.67
N CYS A 109 -28.50 21.94 -0.35
CA CYS A 109 -29.35 22.65 -1.31
C CYS A 109 -30.71 21.94 -1.45
N PRO A 110 -31.79 22.47 -0.84
CA PRO A 110 -33.11 21.89 -0.98
C PRO A 110 -33.63 22.09 -2.41
N THR A 111 -34.41 21.13 -2.90
CA THR A 111 -35.13 21.23 -4.17
C THR A 111 -36.25 22.27 -4.07
N GLY A 112 -36.78 22.76 -5.19
CA GLY A 112 -37.75 23.87 -5.22
C GLY A 112 -39.06 23.63 -4.45
N ASN A 113 -39.38 22.37 -4.10
CA ASN A 113 -40.50 21.97 -3.25
C ASN A 113 -40.13 21.82 -1.76
N GLY A 114 -38.85 21.89 -1.39
CA GLY A 114 -38.37 21.84 0.01
C GLY A 114 -38.36 20.46 0.68
N GLU A 115 -38.83 19.40 0.00
CA GLU A 115 -38.94 18.05 0.55
C GLU A 115 -37.71 17.17 0.27
N GLU A 116 -36.92 17.51 -0.75
CA GLU A 116 -35.70 16.79 -1.14
C GLU A 116 -34.51 17.75 -1.19
N SER A 117 -33.31 17.20 -1.38
CA SER A 117 -32.12 17.99 -1.63
C SER A 117 -31.36 17.46 -2.83
N ILE A 118 -30.60 18.34 -3.48
CA ILE A 118 -29.76 17.95 -4.61
C ILE A 118 -28.75 16.92 -4.11
N SER A 119 -28.86 15.70 -4.65
CA SER A 119 -28.01 14.57 -4.28
C SER A 119 -27.02 14.24 -5.39
N PHE A 120 -25.82 13.84 -4.97
CA PHE A 120 -24.77 13.37 -5.86
C PHE A 120 -24.59 11.87 -5.65
N VAL A 121 -24.87 11.10 -6.70
CA VAL A 121 -24.77 9.63 -6.69
C VAL A 121 -23.54 9.19 -7.47
N PHE A 122 -22.69 8.40 -6.83
CA PHE A 122 -21.50 7.86 -7.45
C PHE A 122 -21.76 6.51 -8.09
N ASN A 123 -21.39 6.39 -9.35
CA ASN A 123 -21.22 5.08 -9.95
C ASN A 123 -19.91 4.49 -9.46
N THR A 124 -19.96 3.25 -8.99
CA THR A 124 -18.76 2.51 -8.64
C THR A 124 -18.17 1.88 -9.89
N SER A 125 -16.87 1.61 -9.85
CA SER A 125 -16.15 0.96 -10.94
C SER A 125 -16.18 -0.57 -10.87
N LEU A 126 -17.00 -1.12 -9.95
CA LEU A 126 -17.15 -2.56 -9.68
C LEU A 126 -18.15 -3.27 -10.61
N GLY A 127 -18.82 -2.53 -11.49
CA GLY A 127 -19.79 -3.05 -12.45
C GLY A 127 -21.09 -2.25 -12.41
N ASN A 128 -21.79 -2.21 -13.54
CA ASN A 128 -23.04 -1.45 -13.66
C ASN A 128 -24.14 -1.97 -12.72
N ASP A 129 -24.11 -3.28 -12.43
CA ASP A 129 -25.09 -3.96 -11.59
C ASP A 129 -24.70 -3.98 -10.10
N PHE A 130 -23.59 -3.33 -9.72
CA PHE A 130 -23.21 -3.22 -8.31
C PHE A 130 -24.27 -2.39 -7.54
N PRO A 131 -24.91 -2.96 -6.50
CA PRO A 131 -26.12 -2.37 -5.93
C PRO A 131 -25.87 -1.18 -5.00
N ILE A 132 -24.62 -0.98 -4.55
CA ILE A 132 -24.29 0.08 -3.60
C ILE A 132 -23.71 1.27 -4.37
N LYS A 133 -24.37 2.42 -4.24
CA LYS A 133 -23.92 3.68 -4.81
C LYS A 133 -23.76 4.72 -3.70
N PRO A 134 -22.53 5.13 -3.37
CA PRO A 134 -22.32 6.23 -2.43
C PRO A 134 -23.14 7.45 -2.87
N CYS A 135 -23.90 8.02 -1.94
CA CYS A 135 -24.78 9.14 -2.19
C CYS A 135 -24.59 10.16 -1.07
N ILE A 136 -24.50 11.44 -1.44
CA ILE A 136 -24.43 12.55 -0.49
C ILE A 136 -25.35 13.67 -0.95
N ASP A 137 -26.11 14.23 0.00
CA ASP A 137 -27.15 15.24 -0.23
C ASP A 137 -26.95 16.51 0.63
N ARG A 138 -25.90 16.54 1.45
CA ARG A 138 -25.57 17.60 2.41
C ARG A 138 -24.07 17.68 2.69
N GLU A 139 -23.66 18.55 3.60
CA GLU A 139 -22.27 18.75 3.99
C GLU A 139 -21.56 17.43 4.34
N GLY A 140 -20.47 17.14 3.65
CA GLY A 140 -19.66 15.95 3.87
C GLY A 140 -18.88 15.52 2.64
N ALA A 141 -18.45 14.25 2.63
CA ALA A 141 -17.72 13.65 1.53
C ALA A 141 -18.21 12.22 1.23
N ALA A 142 -18.15 11.84 -0.04
CA ALA A 142 -18.44 10.50 -0.51
C ALA A 142 -17.29 9.98 -1.39
N PHE A 143 -17.00 8.69 -1.24
CA PHE A 143 -15.87 8.02 -1.87
C PHE A 143 -16.35 6.75 -2.59
N ALA A 144 -16.00 6.58 -3.86
CA ALA A 144 -16.26 5.33 -4.58
C ALA A 144 -15.24 4.23 -4.25
N SER A 145 -14.05 4.60 -3.79
CA SER A 145 -13.02 3.71 -3.25
C SER A 145 -12.12 4.46 -2.28
N MET A 146 -11.60 3.74 -1.28
CA MET A 146 -10.66 4.26 -0.28
C MET A 146 -9.22 3.79 -0.51
N GLN A 147 -8.94 3.07 -1.61
CA GLN A 147 -7.61 2.52 -1.92
C GLN A 147 -6.51 3.60 -1.89
N TYR A 148 -6.71 4.69 -2.64
CA TYR A 148 -5.74 5.79 -2.70
C TYR A 148 -5.51 6.43 -1.33
N THR A 149 -6.59 6.72 -0.60
CA THR A 149 -6.56 7.31 0.73
C THR A 149 -5.77 6.44 1.71
N ILE A 150 -6.01 5.13 1.70
CA ILE A 150 -5.32 4.18 2.59
C ILE A 150 -3.83 4.08 2.22
N LEU A 151 -3.49 3.97 0.93
CA LEU A 151 -2.08 3.95 0.47
C LEU A 151 -1.32 5.21 0.89
N THR A 152 -1.94 6.37 0.68
CA THR A 152 -1.39 7.67 1.07
C THR A 152 -1.20 7.76 2.58
N GLU A 153 -2.16 7.24 3.35
CA GLU A 153 -2.09 7.22 4.81
C GLU A 153 -0.94 6.34 5.32
N ILE A 154 -0.68 5.19 4.70
CA ILE A 154 0.47 4.33 5.05
C ILE A 154 1.77 5.11 4.85
N LEU A 155 1.95 5.74 3.69
CA LEU A 155 3.15 6.53 3.36
C LEU A 155 3.34 7.70 4.34
N ARG A 156 2.28 8.48 4.56
CA ARG A 156 2.27 9.65 5.44
C ARG A 156 2.54 9.26 6.90
N SER A 157 1.82 8.26 7.42
CA SER A 157 1.99 7.79 8.79
C SER A 157 3.40 7.26 9.02
N ARG A 158 3.95 6.48 8.07
CA ARG A 158 5.30 5.96 8.20
C ARG A 158 6.35 7.07 8.25
N HIS A 159 6.22 8.07 7.37
CA HIS A 159 7.10 9.22 7.36
C HIS A 159 7.06 9.96 8.71
N TYR A 160 5.86 10.25 9.20
CA TYR A 160 5.66 10.86 10.52
C TYR A 160 6.31 10.04 11.64
N LEU A 161 6.08 8.72 11.68
CA LEU A 161 6.60 7.85 12.75
C LEU A 161 8.13 7.84 12.81
N VAL A 162 8.80 7.99 11.68
CA VAL A 162 10.27 8.08 11.63
C VAL A 162 10.77 9.48 12.01
N GLU A 163 10.20 10.53 11.42
CA GLU A 163 10.63 11.92 11.65
C GLU A 163 10.37 12.39 13.08
N HIS A 164 9.27 11.95 13.68
CA HIS A 164 8.87 12.26 15.05
C HIS A 164 9.24 11.13 16.02
N SER A 165 10.27 10.33 15.69
CA SER A 165 10.66 9.18 16.50
C SER A 165 11.13 9.53 17.92
N ASP A 166 11.47 10.78 18.19
CA ASP A 166 11.75 11.26 19.55
C ASP A 166 10.52 11.22 20.47
N GLU A 167 9.31 11.24 19.89
CA GLU A 167 8.03 11.16 20.62
C GLU A 167 7.67 9.72 21.00
N LEU A 168 8.41 8.72 20.48
CA LEU A 168 8.14 7.29 20.67
C LEU A 168 8.05 6.91 22.15
N LEU A 169 8.91 7.50 23.00
CA LEU A 169 8.95 7.18 24.43
C LEU A 169 7.96 8.03 25.26
N GLN A 170 7.14 8.88 24.63
CA GLN A 170 6.18 9.74 25.33
C GLN A 170 4.82 9.05 25.46
N PRO A 171 4.34 8.77 26.69
CA PRO A 171 3.02 8.17 26.89
C PRO A 171 1.90 9.07 26.37
N GLY A 172 0.89 8.49 25.71
CA GLY A 172 -0.33 9.19 25.29
C GLY A 172 -0.14 10.19 24.14
N GLY A 173 0.98 10.15 23.43
CA GLY A 173 1.27 11.05 22.31
C GLY A 173 0.60 10.65 21.00
N VAL A 174 0.60 11.60 20.05
CA VAL A 174 0.12 11.40 18.65
C VAL A 174 0.91 10.31 17.94
N TRP A 175 2.15 10.04 18.36
CA TRP A 175 2.99 9.00 17.78
C TRP A 175 2.37 7.60 17.91
N LEU A 176 1.89 7.21 19.10
CA LEU A 176 1.30 5.88 19.30
C LEU A 176 -0.03 5.71 18.54
N SER A 177 -0.89 6.73 18.52
CA SER A 177 -2.13 6.68 17.74
C SER A 177 -1.85 6.62 16.23
N THR A 178 -0.80 7.30 15.76
CA THR A 178 -0.33 7.19 14.37
C THR A 178 0.18 5.78 14.06
N LEU A 179 0.89 5.13 14.99
CA LEU A 179 1.35 3.75 14.83
C LEU A 179 0.15 2.78 14.71
N ILE A 180 -0.88 2.96 15.53
CA ILE A 180 -2.11 2.15 15.46
C ILE A 180 -2.81 2.35 14.11
N SER A 181 -2.98 3.60 13.67
CA SER A 181 -3.55 3.94 12.37
C SER A 181 -2.74 3.35 11.21
N TYR A 182 -1.41 3.42 11.28
CA TYR A 182 -0.50 2.83 10.30
C TYR A 182 -0.72 1.32 10.15
N PHE A 183 -0.77 0.57 11.25
CA PHE A 183 -1.02 -0.87 11.21
C PHE A 183 -2.42 -1.20 10.66
N ASN A 184 -3.43 -0.42 11.04
CA ASN A 184 -4.77 -0.53 10.48
C ASN A 184 -4.76 -0.35 8.96
N SER A 185 -4.13 0.71 8.47
CA SER A 185 -4.04 0.99 7.03
C SER A 185 -3.29 -0.10 6.27
N CYS A 186 -2.17 -0.60 6.79
CA CYS A 186 -1.40 -1.72 6.19
C CYS A 186 -2.22 -3.01 6.05
N VAL A 187 -3.11 -3.30 6.99
CA VAL A 187 -3.99 -4.48 6.89
C VAL A 187 -5.17 -4.19 5.98
N SER A 188 -5.80 -3.03 6.14
CA SER A 188 -6.98 -2.62 5.37
C SER A 188 -6.70 -2.55 3.87
N ILE A 189 -5.50 -2.15 3.44
CA ILE A 189 -5.19 -2.04 2.01
C ILE A 189 -5.20 -3.40 1.30
N VAL A 190 -4.75 -4.45 1.98
CA VAL A 190 -4.78 -5.82 1.44
C VAL A 190 -6.21 -6.35 1.45
N GLU A 191 -6.95 -6.13 2.55
CA GLU A 191 -8.35 -6.58 2.65
C GLU A 191 -9.26 -5.91 1.61
N ILE A 192 -9.18 -4.59 1.44
CA ILE A 192 -10.00 -3.86 0.46
C ILE A 192 -9.67 -4.28 -0.97
N THR A 193 -8.40 -4.61 -1.26
CA THR A 193 -7.99 -5.17 -2.56
C THR A 193 -8.71 -6.48 -2.86
N LEU A 194 -8.77 -7.41 -1.89
CA LEU A 194 -9.45 -8.69 -2.05
C LEU A 194 -10.97 -8.54 -2.17
N ILE A 195 -11.56 -7.62 -1.41
CA ILE A 195 -13.00 -7.34 -1.45
C ILE A 195 -13.39 -6.70 -2.79
N GLN A 196 -12.59 -5.75 -3.29
CA GLN A 196 -12.82 -5.18 -4.62
C GLN A 196 -12.69 -6.23 -5.72
N LEU A 197 -11.72 -7.15 -5.64
CA LEU A 197 -11.63 -8.29 -6.55
C LEU A 197 -12.92 -9.13 -6.52
N TYR A 198 -13.41 -9.49 -5.33
CA TYR A 198 -14.64 -10.26 -5.17
C TYR A 198 -15.84 -9.57 -5.85
N TYR A 199 -16.07 -8.29 -5.53
CA TYR A 199 -17.22 -7.57 -6.09
C TYR A 199 -17.05 -7.29 -7.58
N LYS A 200 -15.84 -6.99 -8.05
CA LYS A 200 -15.57 -6.81 -9.47
C LYS A 200 -15.90 -8.07 -10.26
N ALA A 201 -15.47 -9.23 -9.75
CA ALA A 201 -15.76 -10.52 -10.37
C ALA A 201 -17.26 -10.85 -10.38
N LYS A 202 -17.99 -10.48 -9.31
CA LYS A 202 -19.44 -10.70 -9.19
C LYS A 202 -20.26 -9.82 -10.14
N TYR A 203 -19.95 -8.53 -10.24
CA TYR A 203 -20.87 -7.52 -10.80
C TYR A 203 -20.47 -6.92 -12.14
N ASP A 204 -19.20 -6.96 -12.53
CA ASP A 204 -18.79 -6.54 -13.87
C ASP A 204 -18.60 -7.72 -14.83
N GLY A 205 -18.59 -8.93 -14.27
CA GLY A 205 -18.21 -10.13 -15.01
C GLY A 205 -16.73 -10.09 -15.43
N PRO A 206 -16.27 -11.13 -16.13
CA PRO A 206 -14.86 -11.36 -16.25
C PRO A 206 -14.17 -10.39 -17.20
N SER A 207 -13.17 -9.68 -16.68
CA SER A 207 -11.96 -9.47 -17.48
C SER A 207 -11.60 -10.85 -18.06
N LYS A 208 -11.37 -10.94 -19.38
CA LYS A 208 -11.55 -12.07 -20.32
C LYS A 208 -11.50 -13.55 -19.85
N ASN A 209 -11.04 -13.90 -18.64
CA ASN A 209 -10.95 -15.26 -18.10
C ASN A 209 -11.33 -15.45 -16.61
N TRP A 210 -11.94 -14.46 -15.93
CA TRP A 210 -12.32 -14.66 -14.52
C TRP A 210 -13.54 -15.59 -14.37
N VAL A 211 -13.64 -16.29 -13.24
CA VAL A 211 -14.78 -17.15 -12.90
C VAL A 211 -15.32 -16.73 -11.53
N PHE A 212 -16.63 -16.49 -11.44
CA PHE A 212 -17.28 -16.18 -10.17
C PHE A 212 -18.27 -17.28 -9.81
N ASP A 213 -18.04 -17.90 -8.66
CA ASP A 213 -18.88 -18.95 -8.09
C ASP A 213 -19.11 -18.61 -6.62
N GLU A 214 -20.30 -18.10 -6.29
CA GLU A 214 -20.63 -17.65 -4.94
C GLU A 214 -20.66 -18.79 -3.92
N GLU A 215 -20.99 -20.02 -4.32
CA GLU A 215 -21.01 -21.17 -3.40
C GLU A 215 -19.59 -21.55 -3.01
N ARG A 216 -18.66 -21.55 -3.97
CA ARG A 216 -17.24 -21.83 -3.73
C ARG A 216 -16.53 -20.68 -3.02
N LEU A 217 -16.82 -19.45 -3.43
CA LEU A 217 -16.18 -18.25 -2.91
C LEU A 217 -16.74 -17.86 -1.54
N GLY A 218 -18.03 -18.11 -1.28
CA GLY A 218 -18.85 -17.72 -0.12
C GLY A 218 -18.94 -16.20 0.15
N SER A 219 -19.57 -15.82 1.27
CA SER A 219 -19.76 -14.41 1.67
C SER A 219 -18.47 -13.61 1.94
N THR A 220 -18.55 -12.29 1.75
CA THR A 220 -17.51 -11.32 2.15
C THR A 220 -17.52 -11.01 3.65
N ILE A 221 -18.66 -11.21 4.31
CA ILE A 221 -18.91 -10.90 5.72
C ILE A 221 -18.54 -12.09 6.61
N CYS A 222 -17.97 -11.83 7.79
CA CYS A 222 -17.59 -12.86 8.79
C CYS A 222 -16.67 -13.97 8.26
N ARG A 223 -15.95 -13.71 7.18
CA ARG A 223 -14.99 -14.64 6.60
C ARG A 223 -13.57 -14.34 7.06
N LYS A 224 -12.81 -15.39 7.35
CA LYS A 224 -11.39 -15.32 7.69
C LYS A 224 -10.58 -14.76 6.53
N PHE A 225 -9.52 -14.04 6.85
CA PHE A 225 -8.64 -13.43 5.84
C PHE A 225 -8.02 -14.47 4.90
N GLU A 226 -7.61 -15.61 5.47
CA GLU A 226 -6.96 -16.71 4.76
C GLU A 226 -7.88 -17.26 3.66
N ASP A 227 -9.18 -17.36 3.94
CA ASP A 227 -10.17 -17.76 2.94
C ASP A 227 -10.31 -16.73 1.81
N LYS A 228 -10.19 -15.43 2.13
CA LYS A 228 -10.24 -14.35 1.14
C LYS A 228 -9.03 -14.37 0.20
N LEU A 229 -7.86 -14.85 0.65
CA LEU A 229 -6.69 -15.01 -0.24
C LEU A 229 -6.95 -16.06 -1.33
N HIS A 230 -7.70 -17.13 -1.01
CA HIS A 230 -8.05 -18.15 -1.99
C HIS A 230 -8.93 -17.60 -3.12
N TRP A 231 -9.66 -16.50 -2.90
CA TRP A 231 -10.41 -15.83 -3.96
C TRP A 231 -9.54 -15.45 -5.15
N ILE A 232 -8.26 -15.10 -4.95
CA ILE A 232 -7.35 -14.77 -6.05
C ILE A 232 -7.27 -15.94 -7.03
N GLY A 233 -6.94 -17.14 -6.54
CA GLY A 233 -6.82 -18.33 -7.38
C GLY A 233 -8.17 -18.83 -7.89
N GLN A 234 -9.20 -18.78 -7.05
CA GLN A 234 -10.56 -19.22 -7.41
C GLN A 234 -11.19 -18.34 -8.50
N ILE A 235 -10.93 -17.03 -8.49
CA ILE A 235 -11.46 -16.07 -9.47
C ILE A 235 -10.59 -15.99 -10.72
N THR A 236 -9.27 -15.86 -10.56
CA THR A 236 -8.37 -15.58 -11.70
C THR A 236 -7.77 -16.83 -12.35
N GLY A 237 -7.91 -18.00 -11.71
CA GLY A 237 -7.20 -19.22 -12.08
C GLY A 237 -5.70 -19.19 -11.77
N LYS A 238 -5.19 -18.13 -11.13
CA LYS A 238 -3.76 -17.91 -10.83
C LYS A 238 -3.58 -17.77 -9.32
N PRO A 239 -3.33 -18.87 -8.58
CA PRO A 239 -3.15 -18.79 -7.13
C PRO A 239 -1.89 -18.02 -6.74
N LEU A 240 -1.90 -17.51 -5.50
CA LEU A 240 -0.84 -16.70 -4.91
C LEU A 240 0.23 -17.58 -4.22
N ASP A 241 0.80 -18.52 -4.97
CA ASP A 241 1.73 -19.53 -4.42
C ASP A 241 3.14 -18.99 -4.13
N ASP A 242 3.47 -17.82 -4.67
CA ASP A 242 4.79 -17.20 -4.65
C ASP A 242 4.91 -16.08 -3.63
N ALA A 243 4.03 -15.99 -2.61
CA ALA A 243 3.98 -14.88 -1.65
C ALA A 243 4.23 -15.28 -0.18
N LYS A 244 4.95 -16.38 0.07
CA LYS A 244 5.13 -16.93 1.43
C LYS A 244 5.76 -15.91 2.39
N ASP A 245 6.89 -15.31 2.01
CA ASP A 245 7.63 -14.40 2.88
C ASP A 245 6.81 -13.13 3.16
N GLU A 246 6.12 -12.60 2.15
CA GLU A 246 5.25 -11.44 2.35
C GLU A 246 4.04 -11.74 3.22
N MET A 247 3.54 -12.97 3.16
CA MET A 247 2.46 -13.44 4.03
C MET A 247 2.92 -13.58 5.49
N GLU A 248 4.16 -13.98 5.74
CA GLU A 248 4.75 -13.99 7.09
C GLU A 248 4.80 -12.56 7.65
N SER A 249 5.33 -11.61 6.89
CA SER A 249 5.37 -10.19 7.26
C SER A 249 3.98 -9.59 7.47
N PHE A 250 3.03 -9.89 6.58
CA PHE A 250 1.63 -9.46 6.72
C PHE A 250 0.98 -10.01 8.00
N ASN A 251 1.24 -11.28 8.33
CA ASN A 251 0.70 -11.88 9.56
C ASN A 251 1.25 -11.22 10.83
N VAL A 252 2.53 -10.81 10.83
CA VAL A 252 3.11 -10.03 11.94
C VAL A 252 2.35 -8.70 12.08
N VAL A 253 2.22 -7.93 11.00
CA VAL A 253 1.49 -6.65 10.98
C VAL A 253 0.03 -6.84 11.44
N LYS A 254 -0.65 -7.86 10.93
CA LYS A 254 -2.04 -8.20 11.29
C LYS A 254 -2.18 -8.58 12.77
N ASN A 255 -1.25 -9.34 13.33
CA ASN A 255 -1.27 -9.71 14.74
C ASN A 255 -1.07 -8.49 15.65
N ILE A 256 -0.13 -7.60 15.31
CA ILE A 256 0.09 -6.35 16.04
C ILE A 256 -1.17 -5.47 15.95
N ARG A 257 -1.72 -5.30 14.74
CA ARG A 257 -2.97 -4.57 14.50
C ARG A 257 -4.11 -5.10 15.38
N ASN A 258 -4.33 -6.41 15.38
CA ASN A 258 -5.39 -7.04 16.15
C ASN A 258 -5.20 -6.82 17.65
N HIS A 259 -3.97 -7.00 18.15
CA HIS A 259 -3.66 -6.76 19.54
C HIS A 259 -3.88 -5.29 19.93
N LEU A 260 -3.43 -4.33 19.12
CA LEU A 260 -3.61 -2.90 19.39
C LEU A 260 -5.07 -2.41 19.29
N ASN A 261 -5.91 -3.08 18.50
CA ASN A 261 -7.33 -2.72 18.40
C ASN A 261 -8.20 -3.34 19.50
N HIS A 262 -7.79 -4.49 20.02
CA HIS A 262 -8.57 -5.23 21.01
C HIS A 262 -8.01 -5.15 22.43
N PHE A 263 -6.71 -4.86 22.57
CA PHE A 263 -5.97 -4.93 23.83
C PHE A 263 -6.29 -6.23 24.59
N ASP A 264 -6.12 -7.35 23.90
CA ASP A 264 -6.26 -8.70 24.48
C ASP A 264 -4.92 -9.46 24.35
N PRO A 265 -4.15 -9.61 25.43
CA PRO A 265 -4.41 -9.09 26.79
C PRO A 265 -4.28 -7.55 26.88
N PRO A 266 -4.79 -6.88 27.95
CA PRO A 266 -4.84 -5.42 28.05
C PRO A 266 -3.51 -4.79 28.46
N LEU A 267 -2.45 -5.13 27.73
CA LEU A 267 -1.08 -4.77 28.02
C LEU A 267 -0.31 -4.66 26.71
N PHE A 268 0.56 -3.67 26.62
CA PHE A 268 1.37 -3.44 25.44
C PHE A 268 2.75 -2.94 25.84
N ALA A 269 3.77 -3.59 25.32
CA ALA A 269 5.16 -3.24 25.48
C ALA A 269 5.82 -3.37 24.11
N TYR A 270 6.83 -2.55 23.86
CA TYR A 270 7.64 -2.63 22.65
C TYR A 270 8.99 -2.02 22.94
N THR A 271 10.01 -2.49 22.24
CA THR A 271 11.30 -1.79 22.15
C THR A 271 11.32 -0.94 20.88
N ILE A 272 12.28 -0.01 20.82
CA ILE A 272 12.51 0.76 19.59
C ILE A 272 12.97 -0.19 18.45
N GLU A 273 13.69 -1.26 18.79
CA GLU A 273 14.13 -2.29 17.85
C GLU A 273 12.92 -3.04 17.25
N ASP A 274 11.91 -3.35 18.07
CA ASP A 274 10.64 -3.92 17.60
C ASP A 274 9.98 -2.98 16.56
N VAL A 275 9.87 -1.69 16.88
CA VAL A 275 9.26 -0.68 15.99
C VAL A 275 10.03 -0.53 14.68
N ALA A 276 11.36 -0.45 14.72
CA ALA A 276 12.20 -0.35 13.52
C ALA A 276 11.98 -1.55 12.59
N SER A 277 11.88 -2.75 13.16
CA SER A 277 11.53 -3.97 12.42
C SER A 277 10.14 -3.86 11.79
N TRP A 278 9.11 -3.47 12.56
CA TRP A 278 7.73 -3.38 12.06
C TRP A 278 7.54 -2.37 10.94
N LEU A 279 8.15 -1.18 11.04
CA LEU A 279 8.06 -0.15 10.01
C LEU A 279 8.79 -0.53 8.72
N SER A 280 9.65 -1.54 8.78
CA SER A 280 10.36 -2.10 7.61
C SER A 280 9.57 -3.20 6.90
N LEU A 281 8.57 -3.81 7.54
CA LEU A 281 7.72 -4.85 6.92
C LEU A 281 6.82 -4.31 5.79
N VAL A 282 6.67 -2.99 5.69
CA VAL A 282 5.82 -2.34 4.67
C VAL A 282 6.24 -2.66 3.24
N ASN A 283 7.53 -2.89 3.01
CA ASN A 283 8.05 -3.27 1.69
C ASN A 283 7.42 -4.59 1.24
N ASP A 284 7.27 -5.54 2.16
CA ASP A 284 6.65 -6.83 1.90
C ASP A 284 5.14 -6.71 1.70
N ILE A 285 4.47 -5.75 2.37
CA ILE A 285 3.06 -5.41 2.09
C ILE A 285 2.92 -4.86 0.66
N GLY A 286 3.82 -3.98 0.24
CA GLY A 286 3.88 -3.49 -1.14
C GLY A 286 4.11 -4.62 -2.15
N MET A 287 5.02 -5.54 -1.83
CA MET A 287 5.31 -6.72 -2.66
C MET A 287 4.12 -7.69 -2.72
N LEU A 288 3.39 -7.87 -1.61
CA LEU A 288 2.16 -8.66 -1.56
C LEU A 288 1.11 -8.08 -2.50
N LEU A 289 0.82 -6.78 -2.39
CA LEU A 289 -0.12 -6.07 -3.27
C LEU A 289 0.31 -6.19 -4.74
N PHE A 290 1.60 -6.07 -5.02
CA PHE A 290 2.16 -6.28 -6.36
C PHE A 290 1.91 -7.70 -6.91
N LYS A 291 2.14 -8.73 -6.09
CA LYS A 291 1.91 -10.13 -6.48
C LYS A 291 0.41 -10.39 -6.71
N ILE A 292 -0.47 -9.90 -5.83
CA ILE A 292 -1.93 -9.98 -6.00
C ILE A 292 -2.36 -9.34 -7.33
N ARG A 293 -1.91 -8.11 -7.61
CA ARG A 293 -2.20 -7.42 -8.88
C ARG A 293 -1.65 -8.14 -10.10
N SER A 294 -0.51 -8.80 -9.95
CA SER A 294 0.08 -9.61 -11.01
C SER A 294 -0.79 -10.82 -11.37
N LYS A 295 -1.42 -11.48 -10.38
CA LYS A 295 -2.38 -12.58 -10.63
C LYS A 295 -3.66 -12.09 -11.31
N MET A 296 -4.06 -10.84 -11.03
CA MET A 296 -5.21 -10.19 -11.68
C MET A 296 -4.88 -9.62 -13.08
N ASP A 297 -3.65 -9.76 -13.59
CA ASP A 297 -3.16 -9.14 -14.83
C ASP A 297 -3.29 -7.61 -14.87
N ILE A 298 -3.18 -6.96 -13.70
CA ILE A 298 -3.31 -5.50 -13.57
C ILE A 298 -1.92 -4.84 -13.60
N CYS A 299 -1.85 -3.60 -14.08
CA CYS A 299 -0.66 -2.77 -13.93
C CYS A 299 -0.35 -2.45 -12.46
N ILE A 300 0.93 -2.23 -12.18
CA ILE A 300 1.40 -1.68 -10.91
C ILE A 300 1.10 -0.18 -10.88
N ASN A 301 0.62 0.35 -9.75
CA ASN A 301 0.42 1.78 -9.57
C ASN A 301 1.63 2.43 -8.87
N ASP A 302 1.71 3.76 -8.92
CA ASP A 302 2.87 4.51 -8.44
C ASP A 302 3.07 4.39 -6.92
N GLN A 303 1.99 4.34 -6.14
CA GLN A 303 2.04 4.20 -4.68
C GLN A 303 2.54 2.83 -4.22
N ILE A 304 2.15 1.75 -4.92
CA ILE A 304 2.67 0.40 -4.62
C ILE A 304 4.16 0.34 -4.96
N VAL A 305 4.60 0.97 -6.05
CA VAL A 305 6.04 1.12 -6.32
C VAL A 305 6.73 1.82 -5.17
N GLU A 306 6.18 2.93 -4.68
CA GLU A 306 6.76 3.68 -3.56
C GLU A 306 6.84 2.81 -2.31
N LEU A 307 5.76 2.11 -1.92
CA LEU A 307 5.76 1.19 -0.78
C LEU A 307 6.85 0.12 -0.89
N MET A 308 7.01 -0.50 -2.07
CA MET A 308 8.04 -1.51 -2.32
C MET A 308 9.47 -0.96 -2.20
N LEU A 309 9.67 0.33 -2.45
CA LEU A 309 10.98 0.99 -2.48
C LEU A 309 11.28 1.87 -1.25
N LEU A 310 10.38 1.89 -0.26
CA LEU A 310 10.61 2.58 1.00
C LEU A 310 11.92 2.11 1.65
N PRO A 311 12.75 3.02 2.18
CA PRO A 311 14.00 2.65 2.86
C PRO A 311 13.69 1.87 4.13
N LYS A 312 14.50 0.88 4.51
CA LYS A 312 14.30 0.20 5.80
C LYS A 312 14.51 1.16 6.96
N VAL A 313 13.82 0.93 8.07
CA VAL A 313 14.01 1.69 9.31
C VAL A 313 15.00 0.95 10.21
N ASN A 314 16.01 1.66 10.67
CA ASN A 314 16.97 1.18 11.64
C ASN A 314 16.81 1.89 12.98
N PHE A 315 17.15 1.17 14.04
CA PHE A 315 17.29 1.72 15.37
C PHE A 315 18.66 2.42 15.52
N VAL A 316 18.67 3.61 16.11
CA VAL A 316 19.88 4.37 16.48
C VAL A 316 19.94 4.48 18.01
N PRO A 317 20.95 3.92 18.68
CA PRO A 317 21.06 4.02 20.14
C PRO A 317 21.48 5.41 20.61
N ASN A 318 20.90 5.88 21.72
CA ASN A 318 21.29 7.14 22.37
C ASN A 318 22.76 7.13 22.85
N HIS A 319 23.30 5.95 23.15
CA HIS A 319 24.68 5.74 23.57
C HIS A 319 25.31 4.67 22.67
N PRO A 320 25.89 5.06 21.52
CA PRO A 320 26.44 4.12 20.55
C PRO A 320 27.69 3.39 21.06
N ASP A 321 28.43 3.98 21.99
CA ASP A 321 29.67 3.40 22.54
C ASP A 321 29.41 2.32 23.60
N THR A 322 28.15 2.12 24.01
CA THR A 322 27.79 1.13 25.03
C THR A 322 27.53 -0.22 24.37
N ILE A 323 28.13 -1.29 24.91
CA ILE A 323 27.85 -2.67 24.48
C ILE A 323 26.36 -2.97 24.68
N ARG A 324 25.67 -3.27 23.58
CA ARG A 324 24.28 -3.74 23.59
C ARG A 324 24.23 -5.24 23.41
N TYR A 325 23.62 -5.92 24.38
CA TYR A 325 23.31 -7.33 24.26
C TYR A 325 22.07 -7.54 23.38
N PRO A 326 21.98 -8.65 22.64
CA PRO A 326 20.78 -8.97 21.87
C PRO A 326 19.52 -9.00 22.74
N GLN A 327 18.39 -8.49 22.22
CA GLN A 327 17.09 -8.57 22.87
C GLN A 327 16.74 -10.04 23.14
N LYS A 328 16.33 -10.34 24.38
CA LYS A 328 15.91 -11.70 24.77
C LYS A 328 14.55 -12.03 24.12
N PRO A 329 14.25 -13.31 23.84
CA PRO A 329 13.01 -13.69 23.15
C PRO A 329 11.70 -13.30 23.85
N ASN A 330 11.70 -13.05 25.15
CA ASN A 330 10.50 -12.74 25.94
C ASN A 330 10.46 -11.28 26.42
N VAL A 331 11.13 -10.37 25.70
CA VAL A 331 11.21 -8.93 26.00
C VAL A 331 10.55 -8.13 24.87
N GLY A 332 10.10 -6.92 25.18
CA GLY A 332 9.41 -6.06 24.21
C GLY A 332 8.03 -6.59 23.90
N TYR A 333 7.60 -6.49 22.65
CA TYR A 333 6.28 -6.95 22.24
C TYR A 333 6.04 -8.44 22.49
N GLN A 334 7.08 -9.26 22.40
CA GLN A 334 6.94 -10.69 22.64
C GLN A 334 6.58 -11.01 24.11
N SER A 335 6.85 -10.11 25.04
CA SER A 335 6.43 -10.24 26.45
C SER A 335 4.92 -10.10 26.65
N CYS A 336 4.20 -9.58 25.65
CA CYS A 336 2.76 -9.38 25.70
C CYS A 336 1.93 -10.59 25.24
N HIS A 337 2.59 -11.69 24.87
CA HIS A 337 1.92 -12.92 24.46
C HIS A 337 1.93 -13.95 25.58
N PHE A 338 0.85 -14.71 25.69
CA PHE A 338 0.85 -15.91 26.54
C PHE A 338 1.90 -16.89 26.02
N ILE A 339 2.92 -17.14 26.81
CA ILE A 339 3.81 -18.28 26.58
C ILE A 339 3.01 -19.50 27.05
N HIS A 340 2.39 -20.22 26.10
CA HIS A 340 1.91 -21.56 26.39
C HIS A 340 3.14 -22.39 26.78
N ARG A 341 3.24 -22.72 28.06
CA ARG A 341 4.25 -23.65 28.59
C ARG A 341 3.84 -25.08 28.29
#